data_AF-A0A0D8Y5P8-F1
#
_entry.id   AF-A0A0D8Y5P8-F1
#
_cell.length_a   1.000
_cell.length_b   1.000
_cell.length_c   1.000
_cell.angle_alpha   90.00
_cell.angle_beta   90.00
_cell.angle_gamma   90.00
#
_symmetry.space_group_name_H-M   'P 1'
#
loop_
_entity.id
_entity.type
_entity.pdbx_description
1 polymer ?
#
loop_
_entity_poly.entity_id
_entity_poly.type
_entity_poly.pdbx_seq_one_letter_code
_entity_poly.pdbx_strand_id
1 'polypeptide(L)'
;MSSSIGVFSLGGTFWRNKNTTFANGSKCGTALVNSARYRAGSYFYIHLSIGIALNTVVVQPIDSIERSAIEEQIHRLITAIERYSTELILKKNGLYNEKTCDLIELPAELVCHLYSNCINWKSGNERLKQMALVEQLADANHLNNLAQIQENLVMTWLIADKVEDAYVVDPNDTMGNCDLDIGMKSTDENEIFLIPFFDVSVDRIVYVLKQVTTEKIMQNLISYLRRDASTVPGGFRTIVRAACVLLRAYSDEQLKKFHYDRLKVCIDLDAVLYGRLLDLAHLDIPVDTFRRQEKSVVVRSLVAPGARWTPQLAFLVASLIVDNDIEDCILVETVLNRLQAAQRREMFITLLTFCRQEKKLHRVKNLAMLWARGIDWSLTRFEHVSEALRDEFERWFYFAISCPIEGGRSFDSIRNILRARNYVVAAYLIGVVGSFTQKCSSLDFATVNPERELVFKWVTSANDRVLTNV
;
A
#
# COMPACT_ATOMS: atom_id res chain seq x y z
N MET A 1 30.07 -36.81 -26.36
CA MET A 1 31.52 -36.69 -26.15
C MET A 1 31.72 -35.42 -25.35
N SER A 2 32.26 -35.36 -24.14
CA SER A 2 33.00 -36.27 -23.25
C SER A 2 33.14 -35.45 -21.95
N SER A 3 32.61 -35.88 -20.79
CA SER A 3 33.39 -36.47 -19.67
C SER A 3 34.71 -35.72 -19.39
N SER A 4 34.94 -35.15 -18.20
CA SER A 4 35.51 -35.85 -17.01
C SER A 4 35.71 -34.80 -15.88
N ILE A 5 35.32 -35.02 -14.62
CA ILE A 5 35.88 -35.87 -13.54
C ILE A 5 37.22 -35.37 -12.95
N GLY A 6 37.24 -35.16 -11.62
CA GLY A 6 38.42 -35.23 -10.73
C GLY A 6 38.59 -34.00 -9.80
N VAL A 7 38.32 -33.96 -8.48
CA VAL A 7 38.68 -34.80 -7.29
C VAL A 7 39.92 -34.27 -6.52
N PHE A 8 39.77 -34.15 -5.18
CA PHE A 8 40.76 -33.96 -4.06
C PHE A 8 41.51 -32.60 -3.97
N SER A 9 41.97 -32.04 -2.83
CA SER A 9 42.04 -32.40 -1.39
C SER A 9 42.58 -31.18 -0.58
N LEU A 10 42.17 -31.11 0.70
CA LEU A 10 42.74 -30.49 1.91
C LEU A 10 44.02 -29.62 1.84
N GLY A 11 44.01 -28.51 2.61
CA GLY A 11 45.22 -27.86 3.13
C GLY A 11 44.90 -26.69 4.07
N GLY A 12 44.90 -26.94 5.38
CA GLY A 12 44.74 -25.90 6.40
C GLY A 12 46.01 -25.09 6.63
N THR A 13 45.87 -23.92 7.27
CA THR A 13 46.95 -23.33 8.06
C THR A 13 46.39 -22.47 9.19
N PHE A 14 46.84 -22.84 10.39
CA PHE A 14 46.78 -22.18 11.69
C PHE A 14 47.52 -20.84 11.67
N TRP A 15 47.04 -19.82 12.40
CA TRP A 15 47.92 -18.96 13.23
C TRP A 15 47.20 -18.51 14.51
N ARG A 16 47.97 -18.52 15.58
CA ARG A 16 47.63 -18.45 17.01
C ARG A 16 48.10 -17.09 17.56
N ASN A 17 47.35 -16.47 18.47
CA ASN A 17 47.88 -15.75 19.65
C ASN A 17 46.72 -15.48 20.62
N LYS A 18 46.65 -16.13 21.81
CA LYS A 18 47.27 -15.76 23.11
C LYS A 18 46.90 -14.33 23.53
N ASN A 19 46.43 -13.98 24.72
CA ASN A 19 46.22 -14.65 26.00
C ASN A 19 45.41 -13.64 26.85
N THR A 20 44.30 -14.03 27.47
CA THR A 20 43.82 -13.42 28.72
C THR A 20 43.05 -14.47 29.52
N THR A 21 43.68 -14.95 30.58
CA THR A 21 43.08 -15.76 31.66
C THR A 21 42.59 -14.84 32.77
N PHE A 22 41.33 -14.96 33.18
CA PHE A 22 40.81 -14.92 34.56
C PHE A 22 39.30 -15.22 34.44
N ALA A 23 38.88 -16.47 34.65
CA ALA A 23 38.32 -17.00 35.91
C ALA A 23 36.78 -16.87 35.99
N ASN A 24 36.14 -18.05 36.13
CA ASN A 24 34.78 -18.32 36.61
C ASN A 24 33.57 -17.97 35.72
N GLY A 25 33.14 -18.98 34.96
CA GLY A 25 31.83 -19.03 34.30
C GLY A 25 31.54 -20.36 33.60
N SER A 26 32.16 -21.45 34.08
CA SER A 26 31.94 -22.82 33.58
C SER A 26 30.61 -23.33 34.14
N LYS A 27 29.54 -23.35 33.31
CA LYS A 27 28.45 -24.35 33.33
C LYS A 27 27.32 -24.18 32.30
N CYS A 28 27.24 -23.12 31.51
CA CYS A 28 26.12 -22.95 30.55
C CYS A 28 26.39 -23.39 29.11
N GLY A 29 27.65 -23.47 28.66
CA GLY A 29 27.98 -23.77 27.26
C GLY A 29 27.99 -25.26 26.89
N THR A 30 28.22 -26.15 27.85
CA THR A 30 28.33 -27.61 27.62
C THR A 30 26.98 -28.34 27.66
N ALA A 31 25.92 -27.70 28.16
CA ALA A 31 24.58 -28.28 28.20
C ALA A 31 23.87 -28.21 26.82
N LEU A 32 24.15 -27.18 26.01
CA LEU A 32 23.53 -27.00 24.69
C LEU A 32 24.13 -27.88 23.59
N VAL A 33 25.43 -28.18 23.67
CA VAL A 33 26.09 -29.08 22.70
C VAL A 33 25.84 -30.56 23.04
N ASN A 34 25.71 -30.89 24.34
CA ASN A 34 25.37 -32.25 24.75
C ASN A 34 23.89 -32.58 24.60
N SER A 35 22.96 -31.61 24.70
CA SER A 35 21.53 -31.87 24.43
C SER A 35 21.24 -32.10 22.95
N ALA A 36 21.98 -31.43 22.04
CA ALA A 36 21.89 -31.67 20.60
C ALA A 36 22.44 -33.04 20.19
N ARG A 37 23.54 -33.50 20.82
CA ARG A 37 24.10 -34.85 20.59
C ARG A 37 23.23 -35.96 21.21
N TYR A 38 22.64 -35.73 22.38
CA TYR A 38 21.73 -36.71 22.98
C TYR A 38 20.40 -36.82 22.22
N ARG A 39 19.86 -35.73 21.66
CA ARG A 39 18.63 -35.80 20.85
C ARG A 39 18.86 -36.46 19.49
N ALA A 40 19.95 -36.16 18.78
CA ALA A 40 20.27 -36.83 17.52
C ALA A 40 20.58 -38.32 17.69
N GLY A 41 21.21 -38.71 18.81
CA GLY A 41 21.45 -40.12 19.17
C GLY A 41 20.17 -40.91 19.43
N SER A 42 19.16 -40.29 20.07
CA SER A 42 17.86 -40.93 20.32
C SER A 42 17.04 -41.16 19.04
N TYR A 43 17.12 -40.25 18.06
CA TYR A 43 16.45 -40.43 16.75
C TYR A 43 17.03 -41.60 15.95
N PHE A 44 18.36 -41.78 16.00
CA PHE A 44 19.01 -42.92 15.33
C PHE A 44 18.73 -44.23 16.05
N TYR A 45 18.69 -44.22 17.38
CA TYR A 45 18.33 -45.41 18.16
C TYR A 45 16.88 -45.83 17.94
N ILE A 46 15.91 -44.91 17.90
CA ILE A 46 14.50 -45.26 17.68
C ILE A 46 14.27 -45.81 16.27
N HIS A 47 14.88 -45.22 15.23
CA HIS A 47 14.79 -45.76 13.86
C HIS A 47 15.48 -47.13 13.71
N LEU A 48 16.64 -47.34 14.34
CA LEU A 48 17.36 -48.61 14.27
C LEU A 48 16.67 -49.70 15.11
N SER A 49 16.13 -49.35 16.27
CA SER A 49 15.39 -50.29 17.14
C SER A 49 14.05 -50.72 16.52
N ILE A 50 13.36 -49.82 15.80
CA ILE A 50 12.12 -50.17 15.07
C ILE A 50 12.44 -50.99 13.80
N GLY A 51 13.51 -50.65 13.07
CA GLY A 51 13.95 -51.43 11.91
C GLY A 51 14.42 -52.86 12.26
N ILE A 52 15.02 -53.04 13.44
CA ILE A 52 15.40 -54.37 13.95
C ILE A 52 14.17 -55.11 14.50
N ALA A 53 13.28 -54.44 15.25
CA ALA A 53 12.07 -55.06 15.79
C ALA A 53 11.08 -55.51 14.69
N LEU A 54 10.91 -54.72 13.62
CA LEU A 54 10.08 -55.09 12.48
C LEU A 54 10.65 -56.26 11.67
N ASN A 55 11.97 -56.46 11.66
CA ASN A 55 12.60 -57.60 10.97
C ASN A 55 12.61 -58.89 11.80
N THR A 56 12.50 -58.80 13.13
CA THR A 56 12.53 -59.97 14.03
C THR A 56 11.16 -60.53 14.40
N VAL A 57 10.06 -59.79 14.18
CA VAL A 57 8.70 -60.18 14.63
C VAL A 57 7.85 -60.87 13.53
N VAL A 58 8.32 -60.96 12.27
CA VAL A 58 7.55 -61.52 11.13
C VAL A 58 7.48 -63.06 11.12
N VAL A 59 7.56 -63.74 12.27
CA VAL A 59 7.53 -65.23 12.32
C VAL A 59 6.34 -65.78 13.13
N GLN A 60 5.52 -64.94 13.78
CA GLN A 60 4.26 -65.41 14.39
C GLN A 60 3.05 -64.60 13.93
N PRO A 61 1.88 -65.23 13.75
CA PRO A 61 0.65 -64.52 13.37
C PRO A 61 0.27 -63.56 14.51
N ILE A 62 0.36 -62.26 14.23
CA ILE A 62 0.03 -61.18 15.17
C ILE A 62 -1.47 -61.26 15.49
N ASP A 63 -1.81 -61.28 16.78
CA ASP A 63 -3.21 -61.25 17.24
C ASP A 63 -3.86 -59.89 16.90
N SER A 64 -5.16 -59.91 16.59
CA SER A 64 -5.97 -58.72 16.26
C SER A 64 -5.88 -57.60 17.30
N ILE A 65 -5.73 -57.96 18.57
CA ILE A 65 -5.62 -57.02 19.70
C ILE A 65 -4.23 -56.36 19.73
N GLU A 66 -3.16 -57.13 19.52
CA GLU A 66 -1.79 -56.61 19.44
C GLU A 66 -1.61 -55.69 18.22
N ARG A 67 -2.23 -56.05 17.09
CA ARG A 67 -2.24 -55.21 15.89
C ARG A 67 -2.89 -53.85 16.14
N SER A 68 -4.05 -53.83 16.81
CA SER A 68 -4.73 -52.58 17.20
C SER A 68 -3.88 -51.72 18.15
N ALA A 69 -3.23 -52.33 19.14
CA ALA A 69 -2.35 -51.62 20.07
C ALA A 69 -1.10 -51.03 19.39
N ILE A 70 -0.52 -51.76 18.42
CA ILE A 70 0.60 -51.26 17.62
C ILE A 70 0.16 -50.09 16.73
N GLU A 71 -1.00 -50.20 16.07
CA GLU A 71 -1.57 -49.12 15.26
C GLU A 71 -1.83 -47.85 16.08
N GLU A 72 -2.32 -47.98 17.32
CA GLU A 72 -2.51 -46.85 18.24
C GLU A 72 -1.18 -46.19 18.64
N GLN A 73 -0.15 -46.97 18.94
CA GLN A 73 1.18 -46.43 19.29
C GLN A 73 1.86 -45.76 18.10
N ILE A 74 1.73 -46.33 16.90
CA ILE A 74 2.21 -45.71 15.66
C ILE A 74 1.51 -44.36 15.46
N HIS A 75 0.19 -44.30 15.66
CA HIS A 75 -0.56 -43.05 15.54
C HIS A 75 -0.07 -41.98 16.52
N ARG A 76 0.11 -42.32 17.80
CA ARG A 76 0.67 -41.39 18.82
C ARG A 76 2.07 -40.89 18.47
N LEU A 77 2.93 -41.76 17.93
CA LEU A 77 4.28 -41.41 17.49
C LEU A 77 4.26 -40.45 16.31
N ILE A 78 3.41 -40.70 15.31
CA ILE A 78 3.22 -39.81 14.15
C ILE A 78 2.82 -38.41 14.62
N THR A 79 1.79 -38.30 15.46
CA THR A 79 1.32 -37.01 15.99
C THR A 79 2.39 -36.28 16.82
N ALA A 80 3.19 -37.01 17.61
CA ALA A 80 4.29 -36.41 18.35
C ALA A 80 5.39 -35.87 17.42
N ILE A 81 5.73 -36.61 16.35
CA ILE A 81 6.72 -36.19 15.36
C ILE A 81 6.26 -34.91 14.63
N GLU A 82 5.00 -34.81 14.24
CA GLU A 82 4.40 -33.62 13.61
C GLU A 82 4.46 -32.39 14.52
N ARG A 83 4.17 -32.56 15.82
CA ARG A 83 4.28 -31.47 16.81
C ARG A 83 5.71 -30.98 16.96
N TYR A 84 6.66 -31.90 17.13
CA TYR A 84 8.07 -31.55 17.29
C TYR A 84 8.67 -30.96 16.01
N SER A 85 8.26 -31.42 14.83
CA SER A 85 8.71 -30.86 13.56
C SER A 85 8.23 -29.42 13.41
N THR A 86 6.95 -29.15 13.72
CA THR A 86 6.34 -27.81 13.74
C THR A 86 7.07 -26.87 14.71
N GLU A 87 7.29 -27.31 15.95
CA GLU A 87 8.01 -26.53 16.97
C GLU A 87 9.44 -26.19 16.52
N LEU A 88 10.14 -27.15 15.92
CA LEU A 88 11.50 -26.98 15.43
C LEU A 88 11.57 -25.99 14.26
N ILE A 89 10.61 -26.03 13.33
CA ILE A 89 10.51 -25.09 12.21
C ILE A 89 10.26 -23.66 12.73
N LEU A 90 9.34 -23.49 13.68
CA LEU A 90 9.04 -22.19 14.28
C LEU A 90 10.24 -21.60 15.04
N LYS A 91 10.93 -22.42 15.85
CA LYS A 91 12.11 -21.99 16.62
C LYS A 91 13.28 -21.59 15.74
N LYS A 92 13.55 -22.33 14.67
CA LYS A 92 14.64 -22.02 13.71
C LYS A 92 14.48 -20.66 13.03
N ASN A 93 13.24 -20.19 12.91
CA ASN A 93 12.91 -18.95 12.20
C ASN A 93 12.51 -17.81 13.14
N GLY A 94 12.64 -17.99 14.46
CA GLY A 94 12.32 -16.97 15.45
C GLY A 94 10.82 -16.64 15.55
N LEU A 95 9.94 -17.52 15.06
CA LEU A 95 8.49 -17.32 15.07
C LEU A 95 7.80 -18.04 16.24
N TYR A 96 8.57 -18.72 17.10
CA TYR A 96 8.05 -19.41 18.28
C TYR A 96 7.78 -18.42 19.42
N ASN A 97 6.51 -18.15 19.67
CA ASN A 97 5.98 -17.39 20.79
C ASN A 97 4.79 -18.14 21.46
N GLU A 98 4.27 -17.59 22.55
CA GLU A 98 3.15 -18.16 23.33
C GLU A 98 1.94 -18.50 22.44
N LYS A 99 1.49 -17.55 21.60
CA LYS A 99 0.35 -17.74 20.69
C LYS A 99 0.59 -18.82 19.63
N THR A 100 1.79 -18.89 19.06
CA THR A 100 2.11 -19.95 18.09
C THR A 100 2.28 -21.32 18.75
N CYS A 101 2.64 -21.36 20.04
CA CYS A 101 2.75 -22.60 20.80
C CYS A 101 1.36 -23.19 21.06
N ASP A 102 0.39 -22.35 21.42
CA ASP A 102 -1.00 -22.77 21.65
C ASP A 102 -1.65 -23.35 20.39
N LEU A 103 -1.23 -22.88 19.20
CA LEU A 103 -1.77 -23.30 17.91
C LEU A 103 -1.05 -24.51 17.28
N ILE A 104 -0.02 -25.10 17.92
CA ILE A 104 0.71 -26.25 17.36
C ILE A 104 -0.21 -27.46 17.14
N GLU A 105 -1.21 -27.64 18.01
CA GLU A 105 -2.18 -28.72 17.88
C GLU A 105 -3.24 -28.47 16.78
N LEU A 106 -3.31 -27.24 16.25
CA LEU A 106 -4.24 -26.80 15.22
C LEU A 106 -3.48 -26.21 14.01
N PRO A 107 -2.86 -27.05 13.16
CA PRO A 107 -2.00 -26.60 12.06
C PRO A 107 -2.67 -25.62 11.09
N ALA A 108 -3.97 -25.78 10.84
CA ALA A 108 -4.72 -24.87 9.97
C ALA A 108 -4.86 -23.45 10.57
N GLU A 109 -5.13 -23.35 11.87
CA GLU A 109 -5.24 -22.06 12.57
C GLU A 109 -3.86 -21.41 12.74
N LEU A 110 -2.83 -22.21 12.97
CA LEU A 110 -1.44 -21.75 12.98
C LEU A 110 -1.06 -21.11 11.64
N VAL A 111 -1.40 -21.74 10.51
CA VAL A 111 -1.17 -21.19 9.17
C VAL A 111 -1.90 -19.84 8.98
N CYS A 112 -3.18 -19.76 9.38
CA CYS A 112 -3.94 -18.50 9.34
C CYS A 112 -3.30 -17.40 10.17
N HIS A 113 -2.83 -17.73 11.38
CA HIS A 113 -2.16 -16.80 12.28
C HIS A 113 -0.83 -16.30 11.69
N LEU A 114 -0.02 -17.20 11.12
CA LEU A 114 1.26 -16.86 10.51
C LEU A 114 1.08 -15.87 9.35
N TYR A 115 0.14 -16.15 8.44
CA TYR A 115 -0.19 -15.29 7.32
C TYR A 115 -0.66 -13.89 7.76
N SER A 116 -1.49 -13.83 8.80
CA SER A 116 -2.09 -12.57 9.26
C SER A 116 -1.13 -11.69 10.06
N ASN A 117 -0.31 -12.29 10.93
CA ASN A 117 0.38 -11.58 12.00
C ASN A 117 1.91 -11.70 11.98
N CYS A 118 2.47 -12.74 11.36
CA CYS A 118 3.90 -13.05 11.46
C CYS A 118 4.69 -12.66 10.21
N ILE A 119 4.04 -12.56 9.05
CA ILE A 119 4.70 -12.19 7.80
C ILE A 119 4.93 -10.68 7.73
N ASN A 120 6.18 -10.28 7.51
CA ASN A 120 6.52 -8.89 7.23
C ASN A 120 6.26 -8.55 5.77
N TRP A 121 5.05 -8.09 5.48
CA TRP A 121 4.61 -7.76 4.12
C TRP A 121 5.34 -6.58 3.48
N LYS A 122 6.04 -5.74 4.26
CA LYS A 122 6.81 -4.60 3.77
C LYS A 122 8.19 -4.99 3.23
N SER A 123 8.78 -6.10 3.69
CA SER A 123 10.11 -6.54 3.30
C SER A 123 10.04 -7.68 2.28
N GLY A 124 10.47 -7.42 1.04
CA GLY A 124 10.38 -8.40 -0.05
C GLY A 124 11.15 -9.71 0.20
N ASN A 125 12.33 -9.62 0.82
CA ASN A 125 13.19 -10.77 1.10
C ASN A 125 12.69 -11.61 2.29
N GLU A 126 12.12 -10.96 3.32
CA GLU A 126 11.56 -11.68 4.48
C GLU A 126 10.24 -12.35 4.12
N ARG A 127 9.38 -11.67 3.36
CA ARG A 127 8.09 -12.20 2.91
C ARG A 127 8.24 -13.55 2.21
N LEU A 128 9.13 -13.67 1.23
CA LEU A 128 9.32 -14.92 0.47
C LEU A 128 9.82 -16.06 1.37
N LYS A 129 10.75 -15.77 2.29
CA LYS A 129 11.27 -16.77 3.25
C LYS A 129 10.18 -17.25 4.21
N GLN A 130 9.39 -16.32 4.74
CA GLN A 130 8.31 -16.63 5.68
C GLN A 130 7.13 -17.33 5.00
N MET A 131 6.84 -17.04 3.73
CA MET A 131 5.84 -17.78 2.95
C MET A 131 6.29 -19.21 2.66
N ALA A 132 7.57 -19.42 2.28
CA ALA A 132 8.12 -20.76 2.08
C ALA A 132 8.12 -21.59 3.38
N LEU A 133 8.23 -20.94 4.54
CA LEU A 133 8.09 -21.59 5.84
C LEU A 133 6.68 -22.13 6.07
N VAL A 134 5.65 -21.40 5.61
CA VAL A 134 4.26 -21.85 5.74
C VAL A 134 4.02 -23.11 4.90
N GLU A 135 4.61 -23.20 3.71
CA GLU A 135 4.58 -24.43 2.88
C GLU A 135 5.29 -25.59 3.58
N GLN A 136 6.49 -25.36 4.14
CA GLN A 136 7.21 -26.38 4.91
C GLN A 136 6.42 -26.86 6.14
N LEU A 137 5.70 -25.96 6.81
CA LEU A 137 4.82 -26.33 7.92
C LEU A 137 3.61 -27.14 7.47
N ALA A 138 3.04 -26.81 6.30
CA ALA A 138 1.93 -27.57 5.74
C ALA A 138 2.38 -29.00 5.37
N ASP A 139 3.54 -29.15 4.74
CA ASP A 139 4.11 -30.45 4.38
C ASP A 139 4.42 -31.29 5.63
N ALA A 140 4.99 -30.66 6.66
CA ALA A 140 5.36 -31.33 7.91
C ALA A 140 4.17 -31.83 8.74
N ASN A 141 2.97 -31.26 8.52
CA ASN A 141 1.72 -31.64 9.18
C ASN A 141 0.74 -32.35 8.23
N HIS A 142 1.19 -32.75 7.03
CA HIS A 142 0.35 -33.41 6.02
C HIS A 142 -0.96 -32.64 5.70
N LEU A 143 -0.89 -31.31 5.70
CA LEU A 143 -2.02 -30.42 5.40
C LEU A 143 -2.35 -30.41 3.90
N ASN A 144 -3.21 -31.33 3.48
CA ASN A 144 -3.65 -31.44 2.08
C ASN A 144 -4.59 -30.30 1.63
N ASN A 145 -5.07 -29.47 2.55
CA ASN A 145 -6.03 -28.40 2.32
C ASN A 145 -5.42 -26.98 2.39
N LEU A 146 -4.08 -26.84 2.30
CA LEU A 146 -3.40 -25.55 2.35
C LEU A 146 -3.97 -24.54 1.35
N ALA A 147 -4.21 -24.98 0.10
CA ALA A 147 -4.82 -24.14 -0.93
C ALA A 147 -6.17 -23.58 -0.45
N GLN A 148 -7.08 -24.43 0.03
CA GLN A 148 -8.40 -24.02 0.53
C GLN A 148 -8.30 -23.03 1.70
N ILE A 149 -7.33 -23.20 2.61
CA ILE A 149 -7.07 -22.27 3.72
C ILE A 149 -6.65 -20.90 3.17
N GLN A 150 -5.72 -20.89 2.21
CA GLN A 150 -5.28 -19.67 1.53
C GLN A 150 -6.42 -18.99 0.76
N GLU A 151 -7.31 -19.75 0.10
CA GLU A 151 -8.50 -19.19 -0.56
C GLU A 151 -9.42 -18.50 0.45
N ASN A 152 -9.70 -19.16 1.57
CA ASN A 152 -10.57 -18.62 2.61
C ASN A 152 -9.98 -17.33 3.21
N LEU A 153 -8.67 -17.32 3.48
CA LEU A 153 -7.96 -16.12 3.95
C LEU A 153 -8.06 -14.97 2.95
N VAL A 154 -7.85 -15.24 1.66
CA VAL A 154 -7.99 -14.21 0.61
C VAL A 154 -9.40 -13.64 0.60
N MET A 155 -10.44 -14.48 0.66
CA MET A 155 -11.82 -14.02 0.64
C MET A 155 -12.17 -13.19 1.90
N THR A 156 -11.63 -13.56 3.07
CA THR A 156 -11.79 -12.78 4.31
C THR A 156 -11.09 -11.42 4.21
N TRP A 157 -9.83 -11.38 3.76
CA TRP A 157 -9.09 -10.12 3.63
C TRP A 157 -9.58 -9.23 2.49
N LEU A 158 -10.26 -9.80 1.50
CA LEU A 158 -10.87 -9.04 0.42
C LEU A 158 -11.96 -8.11 0.93
N ILE A 159 -12.73 -8.53 1.94
CA ILE A 159 -13.80 -7.73 2.52
C ILE A 159 -13.19 -6.54 3.24
N ALA A 160 -13.53 -5.34 2.76
CA ALA A 160 -13.14 -4.07 3.35
C ALA A 160 -14.24 -3.64 4.31
N ASP A 161 -14.39 -4.32 5.45
CA ASP A 161 -15.36 -3.90 6.45
C ASP A 161 -15.11 -2.44 6.83
N LYS A 162 -16.20 -1.71 7.09
CA LYS A 162 -16.10 -0.50 7.91
C LYS A 162 -15.54 -1.01 9.22
N VAL A 163 -14.41 -0.47 9.66
CA VAL A 163 -13.98 -0.62 11.05
C VAL A 163 -15.08 0.01 11.90
N GLU A 164 -16.10 -0.77 12.26
CA GLU A 164 -16.80 -0.59 13.51
C GLU A 164 -15.82 -1.07 14.59
N ASP A 165 -14.81 -0.27 14.90
CA ASP A 165 -14.34 -0.20 16.27
C ASP A 165 -15.39 0.63 17.01
N ALA A 166 -16.59 0.06 17.15
CA ALA A 166 -17.41 0.30 18.31
C ALA A 166 -16.58 -0.22 19.49
N TYR A 167 -15.68 0.64 19.98
CA TYR A 167 -15.19 0.52 21.33
C TYR A 167 -16.44 0.39 22.20
N VAL A 168 -16.68 -0.82 22.68
CA VAL A 168 -17.48 -1.02 23.88
C VAL A 168 -16.64 -0.38 24.98
N VAL A 169 -16.79 0.93 25.13
CA VAL A 169 -16.29 1.66 26.28
C VAL A 169 -17.07 1.10 27.45
N ASP A 170 -16.42 0.26 28.25
CA ASP A 170 -16.91 -0.09 29.57
C ASP A 170 -17.01 1.22 30.38
N PRO A 171 -18.22 1.66 30.78
CA PRO A 171 -18.38 2.90 31.55
C PRO A 171 -17.71 2.87 32.93
N ASN A 172 -17.21 1.70 33.36
CA ASN A 172 -16.51 1.54 34.64
C ASN A 172 -14.99 1.64 34.57
N ASP A 173 -14.39 1.79 33.39
CA ASP A 173 -12.91 1.87 33.28
C ASP A 173 -12.43 3.29 33.63
N THR A 174 -12.50 3.60 34.92
CA THR A 174 -12.10 4.87 35.52
C THR A 174 -10.69 4.74 36.07
N MET A 175 -9.74 5.38 35.39
CA MET A 175 -8.35 5.69 35.79
C MET A 175 -7.27 4.62 35.60
N GLY A 176 -6.31 4.93 34.71
CA GLY A 176 -4.98 4.32 34.77
C GLY A 176 -4.15 4.43 33.48
N ASN A 177 -3.54 5.60 33.24
CA ASN A 177 -2.39 5.86 32.37
C ASN A 177 -1.85 4.70 31.51
N CYS A 178 -1.96 4.83 30.19
CA CYS A 178 -0.87 4.53 29.27
C CYS A 178 -0.90 5.56 28.15
N ASP A 179 0.21 6.28 28.00
CA ASP A 179 0.57 7.12 26.85
C ASP A 179 0.57 6.29 25.56
N LEU A 180 -0.62 6.02 25.03
CA LEU A 180 -0.81 5.70 23.64
C LEU A 180 -1.25 6.98 22.97
N ASP A 181 -0.36 7.48 22.12
CA ASP A 181 -0.58 8.49 21.10
C ASP A 181 -1.71 8.01 20.17
N ILE A 182 -2.93 8.02 20.69
CA ILE A 182 -4.18 7.88 19.96
C ILE A 182 -4.39 9.25 19.34
N GLY A 183 -3.57 9.54 18.32
CA GLY A 183 -3.99 10.46 17.30
C GLY A 183 -5.34 9.98 16.83
N MET A 184 -6.40 10.74 17.18
CA MET A 184 -7.67 10.69 16.49
C MET A 184 -7.33 10.76 15.00
N LYS A 185 -7.25 9.61 14.33
CA LYS A 185 -7.38 9.56 12.89
C LYS A 185 -8.83 9.95 12.65
N SER A 186 -9.09 11.25 12.60
CA SER A 186 -10.11 11.78 11.71
C SER A 186 -9.93 10.99 10.43
N THR A 187 -10.89 10.15 10.07
CA THR A 187 -10.90 9.45 8.79
C THR A 187 -10.56 10.50 7.74
N ASP A 188 -9.33 10.44 7.22
CA ASP A 188 -8.84 11.44 6.31
C ASP A 188 -9.79 11.37 5.12
N GLU A 189 -10.56 12.43 4.86
CA GLU A 189 -11.52 12.41 3.76
C GLU A 189 -10.80 12.16 2.42
N ASN A 190 -9.47 12.32 2.38
CA ASN A 190 -8.59 11.92 1.28
C ASN A 190 -8.42 10.38 1.16
N GLU A 191 -8.47 9.60 2.25
CA GLU A 191 -8.48 8.13 2.21
C GLU A 191 -9.73 7.58 1.50
N ILE A 192 -10.80 8.37 1.41
CA ILE A 192 -12.01 7.98 0.68
C ILE A 192 -11.70 7.84 -0.82
N PHE A 193 -10.71 8.54 -1.36
CA PHE A 193 -10.47 8.64 -2.81
C PHE A 193 -9.21 7.91 -3.29
N LEU A 194 -8.39 7.38 -2.38
CA LEU A 194 -7.20 6.62 -2.76
C LEU A 194 -7.57 5.21 -3.21
N ILE A 195 -7.18 4.86 -4.45
CA ILE A 195 -7.24 3.49 -4.95
C ILE A 195 -6.14 2.69 -4.24
N PRO A 196 -6.47 1.58 -3.52
CA PRO A 196 -5.49 0.82 -2.74
C PRO A 196 -4.59 -0.06 -3.62
N PHE A 197 -4.20 0.41 -4.79
CA PHE A 197 -3.48 -0.39 -5.79
C PHE A 197 -2.11 -0.86 -5.27
N PHE A 198 -1.39 -0.01 -4.54
CA PHE A 198 -0.09 -0.32 -3.92
C PHE A 198 -0.17 -0.46 -2.39
N ASP A 199 -1.38 -0.68 -1.86
CA ASP A 199 -1.54 -0.87 -0.42
C ASP A 199 -1.04 -2.26 0.01
N VAL A 200 -0.49 -2.33 1.22
CA VAL A 200 -0.06 -3.56 1.88
C VAL A 200 -1.21 -4.56 1.97
N SER A 201 -2.45 -4.09 2.14
CA SER A 201 -3.64 -4.94 2.16
C SER A 201 -3.86 -5.70 0.84
N VAL A 202 -3.64 -5.04 -0.31
CA VAL A 202 -3.71 -5.66 -1.64
C VAL A 202 -2.46 -6.50 -1.91
N ASP A 203 -1.28 -6.06 -1.49
CA ASP A 203 -0.05 -6.84 -1.60
C ASP A 203 -0.20 -8.23 -0.97
N ARG A 204 -0.69 -8.27 0.28
CA ARG A 204 -0.96 -9.52 1.02
C ARG A 204 -1.75 -10.52 0.17
N ILE A 205 -2.88 -10.05 -0.37
CA ILE A 205 -3.79 -10.87 -1.19
C ILE A 205 -3.10 -11.34 -2.47
N VAL A 206 -2.44 -10.42 -3.20
CA VAL A 206 -1.77 -10.73 -4.48
C VAL A 206 -0.66 -11.76 -4.30
N TYR A 207 0.13 -11.67 -3.23
CA TYR A 207 1.21 -12.62 -2.98
C TYR A 207 0.70 -14.01 -2.61
N VAL A 208 -0.35 -14.11 -1.78
CA VAL A 208 -0.98 -15.40 -1.47
C VAL A 208 -1.62 -16.00 -2.72
N LEU A 209 -2.32 -15.20 -3.53
CA LEU A 209 -2.93 -15.66 -4.79
C LEU A 209 -1.94 -16.17 -5.81
N LYS A 210 -0.70 -15.65 -5.85
CA LYS A 210 0.34 -16.19 -6.75
C LYS A 210 0.79 -17.61 -6.38
N GLN A 211 0.58 -18.03 -5.14
CA GLN A 211 0.87 -19.40 -4.70
C GLN A 211 -0.29 -20.35 -4.98
N VAL A 212 -1.51 -19.84 -5.21
CA VAL A 212 -2.70 -20.65 -5.44
C VAL A 212 -3.17 -20.52 -6.88
N THR A 213 -3.17 -21.64 -7.61
CA THR A 213 -3.76 -21.69 -8.95
C THR A 213 -5.28 -21.82 -8.81
N THR A 214 -6.01 -20.70 -8.71
CA THR A 214 -7.49 -20.78 -8.64
C THR A 214 -8.22 -19.88 -9.62
N GLU A 215 -8.70 -20.53 -10.68
CA GLU A 215 -9.76 -20.06 -11.57
C GLU A 215 -11.03 -19.65 -10.80
N LYS A 216 -11.34 -20.35 -9.70
CA LYS A 216 -12.50 -20.08 -8.84
C LYS A 216 -12.43 -18.70 -8.16
N ILE A 217 -11.27 -18.31 -7.63
CA ILE A 217 -11.13 -16.98 -7.00
C ILE A 217 -11.24 -15.89 -8.06
N MET A 218 -10.64 -16.08 -9.23
CA MET A 218 -10.77 -15.12 -10.32
C MET A 218 -12.23 -14.93 -10.74
N GLN A 219 -13.02 -16.01 -10.86
CA GLN A 219 -14.47 -15.91 -11.10
C GLN A 219 -15.18 -15.13 -9.99
N ASN A 220 -14.86 -15.39 -8.72
CA ASN A 220 -15.44 -14.65 -7.59
C ASN A 220 -15.08 -13.15 -7.64
N LEU A 221 -13.82 -12.81 -7.92
CA LEU A 221 -13.36 -11.43 -8.06
C LEU A 221 -14.08 -10.71 -9.22
N ILE A 222 -14.24 -11.36 -10.37
CA ILE A 222 -15.02 -10.83 -11.50
C ILE A 222 -16.49 -10.66 -11.10
N SER A 223 -17.04 -11.58 -10.29
CA SER A 223 -18.42 -11.47 -9.82
C SER A 223 -18.64 -10.23 -8.94
N TYR A 224 -17.67 -9.86 -8.10
CA TYR A 224 -17.76 -8.64 -7.27
C TYR A 224 -17.88 -7.37 -8.11
N LEU A 225 -17.19 -7.30 -9.26
CA LEU A 225 -17.27 -6.16 -10.17
C LEU A 225 -18.65 -5.98 -10.83
N ARG A 226 -19.46 -7.05 -10.86
CA ARG A 226 -20.80 -7.06 -11.46
C ARG A 226 -21.93 -6.92 -10.45
N ARG A 227 -21.61 -6.98 -9.14
CA ARG A 227 -22.62 -6.91 -8.08
C ARG A 227 -22.88 -5.46 -7.68
N ASP A 228 -24.10 -5.19 -7.27
CA ASP A 228 -24.44 -3.92 -6.65
C ASP A 228 -23.71 -3.76 -5.32
N ALA A 229 -23.10 -2.59 -5.11
CA ALA A 229 -22.33 -2.30 -3.90
C ALA A 229 -23.15 -2.45 -2.61
N SER A 230 -24.46 -2.26 -2.65
CA SER A 230 -25.37 -2.46 -1.51
C SER A 230 -25.44 -3.92 -1.05
N THR A 231 -25.15 -4.87 -1.93
CA THR A 231 -25.21 -6.32 -1.64
C THR A 231 -23.86 -6.91 -1.22
N VAL A 232 -22.79 -6.12 -1.30
CA VAL A 232 -21.42 -6.57 -1.05
C VAL A 232 -20.98 -6.10 0.35
N PRO A 233 -20.51 -7.00 1.23
CA PRO A 233 -19.89 -6.62 2.51
C PRO A 233 -18.71 -5.66 2.27
N GLY A 234 -18.68 -4.54 2.99
CA GLY A 234 -17.70 -3.45 2.76
C GLY A 234 -17.98 -2.57 1.52
N GLY A 235 -19.05 -2.84 0.77
CA GLY A 235 -19.55 -2.05 -0.34
C GLY A 235 -18.52 -1.76 -1.43
N PHE A 236 -18.48 -0.51 -1.90
CA PHE A 236 -17.56 -0.07 -2.95
C PHE A 236 -16.08 -0.35 -2.63
N ARG A 237 -15.66 -0.31 -1.36
CA ARG A 237 -14.26 -0.55 -0.97
C ARG A 237 -13.81 -1.97 -1.32
N THR A 238 -14.65 -2.95 -1.04
CA THR A 238 -14.40 -4.37 -1.37
C THR A 238 -14.31 -4.57 -2.88
N ILE A 239 -15.22 -3.95 -3.66
CA ILE A 239 -15.22 -4.07 -5.13
C ILE A 239 -13.96 -3.43 -5.73
N VAL A 240 -13.58 -2.23 -5.26
CA VAL A 240 -12.33 -1.55 -5.70
C VAL A 240 -11.10 -2.40 -5.36
N ARG A 241 -11.04 -2.98 -4.16
CA ARG A 241 -9.96 -3.88 -3.75
C ARG A 241 -9.90 -5.11 -4.67
N ALA A 242 -11.05 -5.71 -4.99
CA ALA A 242 -11.14 -6.84 -5.92
C ALA A 242 -10.61 -6.50 -7.32
N ALA A 243 -10.94 -5.32 -7.86
CA ALA A 243 -10.41 -4.85 -9.13
C ALA A 243 -8.88 -4.71 -9.10
N CYS A 244 -8.34 -4.10 -8.04
CA CYS A 244 -6.89 -3.93 -7.86
C CYS A 244 -6.17 -5.28 -7.80
N VAL A 245 -6.75 -6.25 -7.08
CA VAL A 245 -6.23 -7.62 -7.01
C VAL A 245 -6.26 -8.28 -8.40
N LEU A 246 -7.35 -8.15 -9.16
CA LEU A 246 -7.44 -8.69 -10.52
C LEU A 246 -6.34 -8.15 -11.44
N LEU A 247 -6.11 -6.84 -11.42
CA LEU A 247 -5.09 -6.17 -12.24
C LEU A 247 -3.66 -6.60 -11.88
N ARG A 248 -3.38 -6.91 -10.61
CA ARG A 248 -2.03 -7.19 -10.10
C ARG A 248 -1.68 -8.67 -10.00
N ALA A 249 -2.65 -9.53 -9.69
CA ALA A 249 -2.43 -10.95 -9.50
C ALA A 249 -2.46 -11.73 -10.83
N TYR A 250 -3.29 -11.30 -11.79
CA TYR A 250 -3.53 -12.07 -13.02
C TYR A 250 -2.95 -11.39 -14.27
N SER A 251 -2.53 -12.23 -15.21
CA SER A 251 -2.12 -11.83 -16.56
C SER A 251 -3.34 -11.68 -17.49
N ASP A 252 -3.18 -10.94 -18.58
CA ASP A 252 -4.23 -10.81 -19.60
C ASP A 252 -4.62 -12.17 -20.20
N GLU A 253 -3.67 -13.10 -20.34
CA GLU A 253 -3.93 -14.45 -20.84
C GLU A 253 -4.87 -15.24 -19.90
N GLN A 254 -4.66 -15.13 -18.59
CA GLN A 254 -5.52 -15.77 -17.60
C GLN A 254 -6.92 -15.16 -17.58
N LEU A 255 -7.02 -13.83 -17.68
CA LEU A 255 -8.32 -13.13 -17.71
C LEU A 255 -9.13 -13.48 -18.98
N LYS A 256 -8.46 -13.61 -20.13
CA LYS A 256 -9.11 -13.94 -21.41
C LYS A 256 -9.84 -15.28 -21.36
N LYS A 257 -9.38 -16.24 -20.56
CA LYS A 257 -10.07 -17.52 -20.32
C LYS A 257 -11.50 -17.34 -19.75
N PHE A 258 -11.77 -16.21 -19.10
CA PHE A 258 -13.06 -15.87 -18.49
C PHE A 258 -13.80 -14.76 -19.25
N HIS A 259 -13.45 -14.54 -20.53
CA HIS A 259 -14.01 -13.48 -21.37
C HIS A 259 -13.90 -12.09 -20.73
N TYR A 260 -12.77 -11.86 -20.09
CA TYR A 260 -12.43 -10.60 -19.43
C TYR A 260 -11.01 -10.19 -19.85
N ASP A 261 -10.69 -8.90 -19.82
CA ASP A 261 -9.36 -8.38 -20.08
C ASP A 261 -9.07 -7.22 -19.12
N ARG A 262 -7.81 -6.80 -19.02
CA ARG A 262 -7.45 -5.68 -18.12
C ARG A 262 -8.18 -4.39 -18.46
N LEU A 263 -8.45 -4.12 -19.74
CA LEU A 263 -9.18 -2.94 -20.15
C LEU A 263 -10.60 -2.92 -19.57
N LYS A 264 -11.31 -4.05 -19.63
CA LYS A 264 -12.65 -4.21 -19.06
C LYS A 264 -12.64 -4.12 -17.54
N VAL A 265 -11.61 -4.66 -16.86
CA VAL A 265 -11.41 -4.44 -15.41
C VAL A 265 -11.33 -2.95 -15.13
N CYS A 266 -10.54 -2.19 -15.90
CA CYS A 266 -10.40 -0.74 -15.72
C CYS A 266 -11.70 0.01 -15.97
N ILE A 267 -12.46 -0.35 -17.02
CA ILE A 267 -13.77 0.26 -17.32
C ILE A 267 -14.77 0.00 -16.20
N ASP A 268 -14.83 -1.22 -15.68
CA ASP A 268 -15.75 -1.55 -14.59
C ASP A 268 -15.29 -0.90 -13.27
N LEU A 269 -13.98 -0.81 -13.02
CA LEU A 269 -13.42 -0.08 -11.89
C LEU A 269 -13.77 1.41 -11.94
N ASP A 270 -13.59 2.06 -13.08
CA ASP A 270 -13.94 3.47 -13.28
C ASP A 270 -15.40 3.75 -12.91
N ALA A 271 -16.31 2.92 -13.42
CA ALA A 271 -17.71 3.05 -13.10
C ALA A 271 -18.06 2.74 -11.62
N VAL A 272 -17.36 1.81 -10.98
CA VAL A 272 -17.49 1.55 -9.53
C VAL A 272 -17.02 2.78 -8.73
N LEU A 273 -15.93 3.44 -9.15
CA LEU A 273 -15.44 4.66 -8.53
C LEU A 273 -16.46 5.80 -8.69
N TYR A 274 -17.03 5.98 -9.88
CA TYR A 274 -18.11 6.93 -10.10
C TYR A 274 -19.38 6.59 -9.32
N GLY A 275 -19.76 5.31 -9.23
CA GLY A 275 -20.87 4.85 -8.40
C GLY A 275 -20.67 5.23 -6.93
N ARG A 276 -19.44 5.06 -6.42
CA ARG A 276 -19.08 5.50 -5.07
C ARG A 276 -19.20 7.01 -4.90
N LEU A 277 -18.79 7.79 -5.89
CA LEU A 277 -18.92 9.25 -5.86
C LEU A 277 -20.37 9.72 -5.88
N LEU A 278 -21.23 9.06 -6.67
CA LEU A 278 -22.67 9.33 -6.71
C LEU A 278 -23.33 9.04 -5.36
N ASP A 279 -23.00 7.91 -4.74
CA ASP A 279 -23.49 7.52 -3.40
C ASP A 279 -23.06 8.52 -2.31
N LEU A 280 -21.78 8.93 -2.32
CA LEU A 280 -21.24 9.94 -1.39
C LEU A 280 -21.82 11.34 -1.61
N ALA A 281 -22.22 11.66 -2.84
CA ALA A 281 -22.90 12.90 -3.17
C ALA A 281 -24.42 12.84 -2.91
N HIS A 282 -24.94 11.69 -2.45
CA HIS A 282 -26.37 11.42 -2.25
C HIS A 282 -27.21 11.67 -3.51
N LEU A 283 -26.69 11.21 -4.66
CA LEU A 283 -27.38 11.29 -5.94
C LEU A 283 -28.00 9.93 -6.28
N ASP A 284 -29.33 9.90 -6.38
CA ASP A 284 -30.10 8.71 -6.78
C ASP A 284 -30.04 8.49 -8.30
N ILE A 285 -28.82 8.30 -8.83
CA ILE A 285 -28.58 7.98 -10.24
C ILE A 285 -27.97 6.58 -10.30
N PRO A 286 -28.68 5.58 -10.87
CA PRO A 286 -28.13 4.25 -11.07
C PRO A 286 -26.86 4.31 -11.94
N VAL A 287 -25.83 3.55 -11.58
CA VAL A 287 -24.53 3.55 -12.28
C VAL A 287 -24.68 3.22 -13.77
N ASP A 288 -25.55 2.27 -14.12
CA ASP A 288 -25.83 1.91 -15.51
C ASP A 288 -26.44 3.06 -16.31
N THR A 289 -27.36 3.80 -15.70
CA THR A 289 -27.96 4.99 -16.31
C THR A 289 -26.91 6.07 -16.48
N PHE A 290 -26.10 6.31 -15.44
CA PHE A 290 -25.00 7.26 -15.47
C PHE A 290 -24.00 6.93 -16.60
N ARG A 291 -23.64 5.65 -16.80
CA ARG A 291 -22.73 5.21 -17.88
C ARG A 291 -23.25 5.58 -19.28
N ARG A 292 -24.56 5.52 -19.50
CA ARG A 292 -25.19 5.76 -20.82
C ARG A 292 -25.45 7.22 -21.14
N GLN A 293 -25.52 8.06 -20.12
CA GLN A 293 -25.80 9.48 -20.28
C GLN A 293 -24.57 10.25 -20.77
N GLU A 294 -24.81 11.27 -21.58
CA GLU A 294 -23.78 12.22 -21.99
C GLU A 294 -23.31 13.03 -20.77
N LYS A 295 -22.03 12.93 -20.42
CA LYS A 295 -21.48 13.50 -19.18
C LYS A 295 -21.61 15.03 -19.13
N SER A 296 -21.50 15.69 -20.28
CA SER A 296 -21.72 17.15 -20.41
C SER A 296 -23.11 17.56 -19.90
N VAL A 297 -24.14 16.78 -20.22
CA VAL A 297 -25.53 17.02 -19.83
C VAL A 297 -25.74 16.74 -18.35
N VAL A 298 -25.18 15.64 -17.84
CA VAL A 298 -25.22 15.30 -16.41
C VAL A 298 -24.56 16.39 -15.57
N VAL A 299 -23.39 16.87 -15.98
CA VAL A 299 -22.70 17.91 -15.25
C VAL A 299 -23.52 19.20 -15.22
N ARG A 300 -24.12 19.62 -16.34
CA ARG A 300 -24.99 20.81 -16.38
C ARG A 300 -26.22 20.67 -15.47
N SER A 301 -26.82 19.48 -15.40
CA SER A 301 -27.98 19.25 -14.52
C SER A 301 -27.60 19.29 -13.04
N LEU A 302 -26.42 18.75 -12.68
CA LEU A 302 -25.89 18.78 -11.32
C LEU A 302 -25.48 20.19 -10.86
N VAL A 303 -25.13 21.08 -11.80
CA VAL A 303 -24.74 22.47 -11.53
C VAL A 303 -25.92 23.45 -11.66
N ALA A 304 -27.15 22.94 -11.83
CA ALA A 304 -28.33 23.78 -12.02
C ALA A 304 -28.55 24.79 -10.86
N PRO A 305 -29.10 25.98 -11.16
CA PRO A 305 -29.43 26.98 -10.15
C PRO A 305 -30.36 26.38 -9.08
N GLY A 306 -29.95 26.45 -7.80
CA GLY A 306 -30.71 25.87 -6.68
C GLY A 306 -30.22 24.50 -6.21
N ALA A 307 -29.26 23.86 -6.90
CA ALA A 307 -28.62 22.64 -6.42
C ALA A 307 -27.89 22.89 -5.08
N ARG A 308 -28.10 22.00 -4.10
CA ARG A 308 -27.38 22.04 -2.83
C ARG A 308 -25.98 21.47 -3.03
N TRP A 309 -24.99 22.36 -3.02
CA TRP A 309 -23.59 21.96 -3.16
C TRP A 309 -23.05 21.32 -1.88
N THR A 310 -22.58 20.08 -1.99
CA THR A 310 -21.74 19.41 -0.99
C THR A 310 -20.29 19.34 -1.49
N PRO A 311 -19.31 19.20 -0.59
CA PRO A 311 -17.91 18.97 -0.99
C PRO A 311 -17.73 17.76 -1.92
N GLN A 312 -18.53 16.71 -1.71
CA GLN A 312 -18.53 15.47 -2.50
C GLN A 312 -19.09 15.72 -3.91
N LEU A 313 -20.17 16.50 -4.02
CA LEU A 313 -20.71 16.90 -5.33
C LEU A 313 -19.71 17.75 -6.12
N ALA A 314 -19.01 18.68 -5.45
CA ALA A 314 -17.99 19.49 -6.10
C ALA A 314 -16.84 18.65 -6.65
N PHE A 315 -16.39 17.65 -5.89
CA PHE A 315 -15.39 16.70 -6.33
C PHE A 315 -15.89 15.88 -7.54
N LEU A 316 -17.08 15.28 -7.45
CA LEU A 316 -17.66 14.48 -8.53
C LEU A 316 -17.78 15.28 -9.84
N VAL A 317 -18.32 16.50 -9.77
CA VAL A 317 -18.50 17.35 -10.96
C VAL A 317 -17.14 17.72 -11.55
N ALA A 318 -16.14 18.02 -10.72
CA ALA A 318 -14.80 18.28 -11.18
C ALA A 318 -14.18 17.06 -11.87
N SER A 319 -14.40 15.84 -11.34
CA SER A 319 -13.86 14.61 -11.92
C SER A 319 -14.48 14.37 -13.29
N LEU A 320 -15.79 14.55 -13.39
CA LEU A 320 -16.50 14.47 -14.66
C LEU A 320 -16.00 15.46 -15.70
N ILE A 321 -15.65 16.70 -15.29
CA ILE A 321 -15.11 17.71 -16.20
C ILE A 321 -13.75 17.30 -16.74
N VAL A 322 -12.84 16.86 -15.86
CA VAL A 322 -11.47 16.50 -16.23
C VAL A 322 -11.46 15.20 -17.06
N ASP A 323 -12.18 14.17 -16.64
CA ASP A 323 -12.12 12.85 -17.29
C ASP A 323 -12.85 12.82 -18.65
N ASN A 324 -13.72 13.79 -18.92
CA ASN A 324 -14.49 13.86 -20.18
C ASN A 324 -14.17 15.11 -20.99
N ASP A 325 -13.06 15.79 -20.68
CA ASP A 325 -12.56 16.96 -21.40
C ASP A 325 -13.64 18.04 -21.62
N ILE A 326 -14.42 18.38 -20.58
CA ILE A 326 -15.54 19.33 -20.69
C ILE A 326 -15.02 20.77 -20.67
N GLU A 327 -14.94 21.39 -21.83
CA GLU A 327 -14.39 22.74 -22.02
C GLU A 327 -15.42 23.90 -21.86
N ASP A 328 -16.29 23.86 -20.84
CA ASP A 328 -17.26 24.94 -20.57
C ASP A 328 -16.73 25.92 -19.51
N CYS A 329 -16.39 27.15 -19.93
CA CYS A 329 -15.78 28.15 -19.06
C CYS A 329 -16.63 28.54 -17.84
N ILE A 330 -17.95 28.67 -18.00
CA ILE A 330 -18.85 29.13 -16.92
C ILE A 330 -19.00 28.03 -15.88
N LEU A 331 -19.14 26.80 -16.36
CA LEU A 331 -19.22 25.61 -15.54
C LEU A 331 -17.93 25.43 -14.73
N VAL A 332 -16.77 25.46 -15.40
CA VAL A 332 -15.46 25.31 -14.78
C VAL A 332 -15.19 26.40 -13.74
N GLU A 333 -15.54 27.66 -14.05
CA GLU A 333 -15.44 28.77 -13.08
C GLU A 333 -16.29 28.48 -11.83
N THR A 334 -17.52 28.03 -12.02
CA THR A 334 -18.43 27.71 -10.90
C THR A 334 -17.84 26.60 -10.03
N VAL A 335 -17.34 25.54 -10.65
CA VAL A 335 -16.78 24.38 -9.95
C VAL A 335 -15.48 24.74 -9.22
N LEU A 336 -14.58 25.52 -9.82
CA LEU A 336 -13.35 25.99 -9.17
C LEU A 336 -13.67 26.79 -7.89
N ASN A 337 -14.65 27.71 -7.95
CA ASN A 337 -15.07 28.47 -6.77
C ASN A 337 -15.68 27.55 -5.68
N ARG A 338 -16.43 26.52 -6.08
CA ARG A 338 -17.02 25.55 -5.13
C ARG A 338 -15.98 24.65 -4.49
N LEU A 339 -15.02 24.14 -5.27
CA LEU A 339 -13.87 23.40 -4.75
C LEU A 339 -13.02 24.26 -3.81
N GLN A 340 -12.84 25.54 -4.15
CA GLN A 340 -12.16 26.49 -3.28
C GLN A 340 -12.86 26.62 -1.93
N ALA A 341 -14.18 26.87 -1.95
CA ALA A 341 -14.99 27.00 -0.74
C ALA A 341 -15.03 25.71 0.09
N ALA A 342 -15.03 24.55 -0.57
CA ALA A 342 -15.00 23.24 0.08
C ALA A 342 -13.60 22.80 0.53
N GLN A 343 -12.56 23.62 0.31
CA GLN A 343 -11.16 23.31 0.61
C GLN A 343 -10.65 21.98 -0.01
N ARG A 344 -11.21 21.58 -1.16
CA ARG A 344 -10.80 20.35 -1.88
C ARG A 344 -9.59 20.63 -2.76
N ARG A 345 -8.42 20.79 -2.14
CA ARG A 345 -7.18 21.25 -2.79
C ARG A 345 -6.73 20.37 -3.94
N GLU A 346 -6.61 19.06 -3.75
CA GLU A 346 -6.01 18.19 -4.78
C GLU A 346 -6.80 18.29 -6.09
N MET A 347 -8.12 18.16 -5.99
CA MET A 347 -8.99 18.28 -7.15
C MET A 347 -9.04 19.70 -7.73
N PHE A 348 -8.94 20.73 -6.89
CA PHE A 348 -8.81 22.11 -7.33
C PHE A 348 -7.54 22.33 -8.18
N ILE A 349 -6.39 21.83 -7.74
CA ILE A 349 -5.13 21.91 -8.49
C ILE A 349 -5.19 21.09 -9.78
N THR A 350 -5.82 19.91 -9.76
CA THR A 350 -6.05 19.09 -10.96
C THR A 350 -6.88 19.85 -11.99
N LEU A 351 -8.01 20.46 -11.57
CA LEU A 351 -8.87 21.23 -12.46
C LEU A 351 -8.18 22.50 -12.99
N LEU A 352 -7.36 23.18 -12.17
CA LEU A 352 -6.52 24.30 -12.62
C LEU A 352 -5.49 23.85 -13.66
N THR A 353 -4.87 22.68 -13.46
CA THR A 353 -3.92 22.10 -14.41
C THR A 353 -4.60 21.77 -15.74
N PHE A 354 -5.82 21.22 -15.69
CA PHE A 354 -6.67 21.01 -16.87
C PHE A 354 -6.97 22.33 -17.59
N CYS A 355 -7.33 23.39 -16.85
CA CYS A 355 -7.54 24.73 -17.43
C CYS A 355 -6.28 25.25 -18.14
N ARG A 356 -5.08 24.94 -17.65
CA ARG A 356 -3.82 25.33 -18.31
C ARG A 356 -3.61 24.58 -19.62
N GLN A 357 -3.94 23.29 -19.67
CA GLN A 357 -3.77 22.45 -20.86
C GLN A 357 -4.73 22.88 -21.98
N GLU A 358 -5.97 23.20 -21.62
CA GLU A 358 -7.03 23.52 -22.59
C GLU A 358 -7.14 25.03 -22.91
N LYS A 359 -6.81 25.39 -24.15
CA LYS A 359 -6.78 26.80 -24.61
C LYS A 359 -8.12 27.51 -24.45
N LYS A 360 -9.25 26.81 -24.60
CA LYS A 360 -10.58 27.44 -24.45
C LYS A 360 -10.83 27.89 -23.01
N LEU A 361 -10.27 27.19 -22.02
CA LEU A 361 -10.41 27.48 -20.60
C LEU A 361 -9.51 28.62 -20.09
N HIS A 362 -8.58 29.12 -20.90
CA HIS A 362 -7.77 30.29 -20.55
C HIS A 362 -8.60 31.57 -20.35
N ARG A 363 -9.87 31.55 -20.78
CA ARG A 363 -10.84 32.65 -20.65
C ARG A 363 -11.68 32.58 -19.37
N VAL A 364 -11.50 31.56 -18.53
CA VAL A 364 -12.15 31.46 -17.21
C VAL A 364 -11.82 32.72 -16.40
N LYS A 365 -12.83 33.36 -15.82
CA LYS A 365 -12.64 34.62 -15.09
C LYS A 365 -11.82 34.37 -13.83
N ASN A 366 -11.00 35.36 -13.48
CA ASN A 366 -10.17 35.34 -12.27
C ASN A 366 -9.23 34.12 -12.16
N LEU A 367 -8.89 33.46 -13.26
CA LEU A 367 -8.06 32.24 -13.26
C LEU A 367 -6.69 32.49 -12.59
N ALA A 368 -6.08 33.66 -12.79
CA ALA A 368 -4.85 34.05 -12.10
C ALA A 368 -5.01 34.14 -10.57
N MET A 369 -6.16 34.62 -10.08
CA MET A 369 -6.47 34.66 -8.64
C MET A 369 -6.70 33.25 -8.08
N LEU A 370 -7.39 32.38 -8.82
CA LEU A 370 -7.64 30.99 -8.40
C LEU A 370 -6.32 30.20 -8.29
N TRP A 371 -5.43 30.35 -9.27
CA TRP A 371 -4.08 29.82 -9.20
C TRP A 371 -3.27 30.37 -8.01
N ALA A 372 -3.40 31.68 -7.73
CA ALA A 372 -2.75 32.30 -6.58
C ALA A 372 -3.19 31.67 -5.25
N ARG A 373 -4.48 31.35 -5.12
CA ARG A 373 -5.03 30.64 -3.98
C ARG A 373 -4.51 29.21 -3.88
N GLY A 374 -4.36 28.53 -5.01
CA GLY A 374 -3.73 27.21 -5.08
C GLY A 374 -2.33 27.23 -4.47
N ILE A 375 -1.49 28.20 -4.86
CA ILE A 375 -0.13 28.33 -4.33
C ILE A 375 -0.11 28.70 -2.86
N ASP A 376 -0.97 29.61 -2.43
CA ASP A 376 -1.07 30.01 -1.02
C ASP A 376 -1.33 28.78 -0.12
N TRP A 377 -2.25 27.90 -0.53
CA TRP A 377 -2.47 26.61 0.12
C TRP A 377 -1.27 25.66 0.08
N SER A 378 -0.46 25.74 -0.97
CA SER A 378 0.74 24.91 -1.13
C SER A 378 1.86 25.38 -0.22
N LEU A 379 2.11 26.68 -0.20
CA LEU A 379 3.08 27.30 0.69
C LEU A 379 2.69 27.04 2.15
N THR A 380 1.43 27.18 2.55
CA THR A 380 1.00 26.91 3.94
C THR A 380 1.28 25.48 4.43
N ARG A 381 1.29 24.48 3.54
CA ARG A 381 1.54 23.07 3.91
C ARG A 381 3.02 22.74 4.11
N PHE A 382 3.92 23.40 3.40
CA PHE A 382 5.34 23.07 3.39
C PHE A 382 6.14 24.04 4.26
N GLU A 383 6.74 23.52 5.33
CA GLU A 383 7.72 24.26 6.16
C GLU A 383 9.09 24.39 5.47
N HIS A 384 9.41 23.46 4.57
CA HIS A 384 10.67 23.40 3.83
C HIS A 384 10.43 23.22 2.33
N VAL A 385 11.40 23.64 1.52
CA VAL A 385 11.34 23.49 0.06
C VAL A 385 11.48 22.01 -0.31
N SER A 386 10.41 21.42 -0.82
CA SER A 386 10.41 20.09 -1.43
C SER A 386 10.43 20.20 -2.96
N GLU A 387 10.85 19.13 -3.66
CA GLU A 387 10.77 19.08 -5.13
C GLU A 387 9.34 19.26 -5.62
N ALA A 388 8.35 18.67 -4.95
CA ALA A 388 6.94 18.82 -5.28
C ALA A 388 6.46 20.29 -5.22
N LEU A 389 6.90 21.05 -4.20
CA LEU A 389 6.57 22.47 -4.09
C LEU A 389 7.22 23.29 -5.22
N ARG A 390 8.45 22.93 -5.62
CA ARG A 390 9.14 23.57 -6.76
C ARG A 390 8.39 23.32 -8.06
N ASP A 391 8.02 22.07 -8.34
CA ASP A 391 7.26 21.70 -9.54
C ASP A 391 5.92 22.44 -9.61
N GLU A 392 5.22 22.56 -8.48
CA GLU A 392 3.95 23.28 -8.39
C GLU A 392 4.12 24.78 -8.66
N PHE A 393 5.15 25.40 -8.05
CA PHE A 393 5.48 26.80 -8.30
C PHE A 393 5.89 27.06 -9.75
N GLU A 394 6.71 26.19 -10.33
CA GLU A 394 7.14 26.22 -11.73
C GLU A 394 5.93 26.17 -12.68
N ARG A 395 4.99 25.25 -12.44
CA ARG A 395 3.78 25.13 -13.25
C ARG A 395 2.95 26.42 -13.24
N TRP A 396 2.78 27.01 -12.07
CA TRP A 396 2.07 28.28 -11.97
C TRP A 396 2.84 29.43 -12.60
N PHE A 397 4.16 29.51 -12.40
CA PHE A 397 4.97 30.58 -12.95
C PHE A 397 4.88 30.62 -14.49
N TYR A 398 4.98 29.46 -15.13
CA TYR A 398 4.75 29.35 -16.57
C TYR A 398 3.33 29.73 -16.98
N PHE A 399 2.32 29.33 -16.19
CA PHE A 399 0.95 29.76 -16.43
C PHE A 399 0.84 31.28 -16.37
N ALA A 400 1.40 31.92 -15.34
CA ALA A 400 1.36 33.37 -15.14
C ALA A 400 2.05 34.14 -16.28
N ILE A 401 3.17 33.63 -16.82
CA ILE A 401 3.84 34.22 -17.99
C ILE A 401 3.00 34.03 -19.26
N SER A 402 2.31 32.90 -19.41
CA SER A 402 1.50 32.60 -20.59
C SER A 402 0.13 33.28 -20.60
N CYS A 403 -0.36 33.72 -19.43
CA CYS A 403 -1.67 34.32 -19.31
C CYS A 403 -1.63 35.83 -19.57
N PRO A 404 -2.48 36.35 -20.48
CA PRO A 404 -2.53 37.78 -20.80
C PRO A 404 -3.21 38.64 -19.72
N ILE A 405 -3.64 38.05 -18.59
CA ILE A 405 -4.43 38.70 -17.57
C ILE A 405 -3.50 39.23 -16.48
N GLU A 406 -3.53 40.54 -16.25
CA GLU A 406 -2.88 41.20 -15.12
C GLU A 406 -3.33 40.54 -13.81
N GLY A 407 -2.51 39.65 -13.23
CA GLY A 407 -2.80 39.02 -11.94
C GLY A 407 -2.89 40.00 -10.77
N GLY A 408 -2.60 41.28 -11.01
CA GLY A 408 -2.90 42.41 -10.13
C GLY A 408 -2.57 42.14 -8.67
N ARG A 409 -3.55 42.36 -7.79
CA ARG A 409 -3.41 42.14 -6.33
C ARG A 409 -3.04 40.70 -5.95
N SER A 410 -3.35 39.72 -6.80
CA SER A 410 -3.02 38.31 -6.53
C SER A 410 -1.51 38.08 -6.61
N PHE A 411 -0.85 38.70 -7.58
CA PHE A 411 0.61 38.63 -7.72
C PHE A 411 1.32 39.38 -6.59
N ASP A 412 0.80 40.54 -6.18
CA ASP A 412 1.32 41.26 -5.01
C ASP A 412 1.22 40.44 -3.72
N SER A 413 0.08 39.76 -3.52
CA SER A 413 -0.14 38.89 -2.35
C SER A 413 0.87 37.75 -2.30
N ILE A 414 1.05 37.01 -3.40
CA ILE A 414 2.03 35.92 -3.46
C ILE A 414 3.45 36.46 -3.26
N ARG A 415 3.81 37.56 -3.92
CA ARG A 415 5.12 38.20 -3.75
C ARG A 415 5.41 38.51 -2.28
N ASN A 416 4.43 39.03 -1.55
CA ASN A 416 4.59 39.35 -0.13
C ASN A 416 4.73 38.09 0.73
N ILE A 417 3.96 37.03 0.44
CA ILE A 417 4.07 35.73 1.13
C ILE A 417 5.46 35.11 0.89
N LEU A 418 5.94 35.13 -0.35
CA LEU A 418 7.27 34.63 -0.71
C LEU A 418 8.38 35.43 -0.01
N ARG A 419 8.28 36.76 0.05
CA ARG A 419 9.22 37.61 0.81
C ARG A 419 9.21 37.29 2.30
N ALA A 420 8.04 37.14 2.91
CA ALA A 420 7.91 36.79 4.32
C ALA A 420 8.56 35.45 4.67
N ARG A 421 8.66 34.54 3.69
CA ARG A 421 9.29 33.22 3.83
C ARG A 421 10.75 33.17 3.34
N ASN A 422 11.35 34.32 3.01
CA ASN A 422 12.70 34.45 2.47
C ASN A 422 12.91 33.75 1.10
N TYR A 423 11.87 33.62 0.28
CA TYR A 423 11.96 33.18 -1.11
C TYR A 423 12.17 34.37 -2.05
N VAL A 424 13.37 34.95 -1.97
CA VAL A 424 13.67 36.28 -2.53
C VAL A 424 13.64 36.29 -4.05
N VAL A 425 14.28 35.31 -4.72
CA VAL A 425 14.30 35.26 -6.19
C VAL A 425 12.92 34.93 -6.75
N ALA A 426 12.22 33.98 -6.14
CA ALA A 426 10.84 33.65 -6.53
C ALA A 426 9.90 34.87 -6.41
N ALA A 427 9.98 35.61 -5.29
CA ALA A 427 9.20 36.84 -5.11
C ALA A 427 9.54 37.91 -6.16
N TYR A 428 10.82 38.04 -6.51
CA TYR A 428 11.27 38.96 -7.54
C TYR A 428 10.68 38.60 -8.91
N LEU A 429 10.76 37.34 -9.33
CA LEU A 429 10.21 36.86 -10.59
C LEU A 429 8.69 37.11 -10.68
N ILE A 430 7.93 36.95 -9.59
CA ILE A 430 6.51 37.29 -9.56
C ILE A 430 6.28 38.80 -9.70
N GLY A 431 7.15 39.61 -9.10
CA GLY A 431 7.15 41.06 -9.32
C GLY A 431 7.37 41.43 -10.79
N VAL A 432 8.29 40.75 -11.49
CA VAL A 432 8.55 40.98 -12.91
C VAL A 432 7.32 40.64 -13.75
N VAL A 433 6.73 39.46 -13.53
CA VAL A 433 5.53 39.02 -14.28
C VAL A 433 4.34 39.94 -14.01
N GLY A 434 4.14 40.36 -12.75
CA GLY A 434 3.03 41.22 -12.38
C GLY A 434 3.18 42.70 -12.72
N SER A 435 4.36 43.14 -13.16
CA SER A 435 4.64 44.52 -13.51
C SER A 435 5.36 44.60 -14.87
N PHE A 436 4.87 43.83 -15.86
CA PHE A 436 5.49 43.70 -17.18
C PHE A 436 5.63 45.02 -17.95
N THR A 437 4.89 46.07 -17.57
CA THR A 437 4.96 47.41 -18.17
C THR A 437 5.86 48.39 -17.41
N GLN A 438 6.37 48.03 -16.23
CA GLN A 438 7.16 48.92 -15.37
C GLN A 438 8.64 48.53 -15.35
N LYS A 439 9.52 49.51 -15.08
CA LYS A 439 10.96 49.23 -14.88
C LYS A 439 11.13 48.32 -13.67
N CYS A 440 11.72 47.14 -13.88
CA CYS A 440 12.03 46.21 -12.79
C CYS A 440 13.12 46.79 -11.88
N SER A 441 12.89 46.72 -10.57
CA SER A 441 13.88 47.03 -9.54
C SER A 441 15.03 46.03 -9.61
N SER A 442 16.28 46.46 -9.38
CA SER A 442 17.42 45.52 -9.32
C SER A 442 17.28 44.54 -8.15
N LEU A 443 17.53 43.25 -8.40
CA LEU A 443 17.57 42.22 -7.36
C LEU A 443 18.91 42.26 -6.63
N ASP A 444 18.90 42.39 -5.31
CA ASP A 444 20.11 42.25 -4.49
C ASP A 444 20.38 40.77 -4.20
N PHE A 445 21.35 40.21 -4.92
CA PHE A 445 21.75 38.81 -4.79
C PHE A 445 22.39 38.48 -3.43
N ALA A 446 22.84 39.46 -2.65
CA ALA A 446 23.38 39.23 -1.30
C ALA A 446 22.32 38.72 -0.31
N THR A 447 21.04 38.94 -0.62
CA THR A 447 19.91 38.53 0.23
C THR A 447 19.36 37.14 -0.12
N VAL A 448 19.93 36.46 -1.12
CA VAL A 448 19.44 35.19 -1.66
C VAL A 448 20.05 34.02 -0.88
N ASN A 449 19.21 33.15 -0.30
CA ASN A 449 19.65 31.90 0.30
C ASN A 449 19.45 30.73 -0.69
N PRO A 450 20.51 30.18 -1.30
CA PRO A 450 20.40 29.17 -2.34
C PRO A 450 19.75 27.86 -1.88
N GLU A 451 19.85 27.50 -0.59
CA GLU A 451 19.25 26.27 -0.05
C GLU A 451 17.73 26.37 0.12
N ARG A 452 17.21 27.60 0.20
CA ARG A 452 15.78 27.88 0.37
C ARG A 452 15.12 28.38 -0.90
N GLU A 453 15.82 28.41 -2.04
CA GLU A 453 15.22 28.93 -3.27
C GLU A 453 14.20 27.95 -3.90
N LEU A 454 13.07 28.52 -4.32
CA LEU A 454 11.98 27.85 -5.03
C LEU A 454 12.15 27.90 -6.56
N VAL A 455 13.04 28.78 -7.03
CA VAL A 455 13.28 28.96 -8.45
C VAL A 455 13.94 27.71 -9.02
N PHE A 456 13.64 27.43 -10.30
CA PHE A 456 14.36 26.50 -11.17
C PHE A 456 15.85 26.46 -10.79
N LYS A 457 16.52 25.32 -10.91
CA LYS A 457 17.94 25.07 -10.53
C LYS A 457 18.99 26.03 -11.15
N TRP A 458 18.58 27.17 -11.70
CA TRP A 458 19.30 28.34 -12.16
C TRP A 458 20.31 28.88 -11.12
N VAL A 459 20.02 28.83 -9.82
CA VAL A 459 20.95 29.36 -8.79
C VAL A 459 22.14 28.41 -8.56
N THR A 460 21.96 27.10 -8.69
CA THR A 460 23.05 26.13 -8.51
C THR A 460 24.16 26.23 -9.56
N SER A 461 23.90 26.83 -10.73
CA SER A 461 24.92 27.01 -11.78
C SER A 461 25.69 28.34 -11.70
N ALA A 462 25.25 29.29 -10.85
CA ALA A 462 25.95 30.55 -10.65
C ALA A 462 27.10 30.44 -9.64
N ASN A 463 26.94 29.61 -8.60
CA ASN A 463 27.99 29.44 -7.57
C ASN A 463 29.17 28.57 -8.04
N ASP A 464 28.96 27.66 -9.00
CA ASP A 464 30.06 26.87 -9.59
C ASP A 464 31.01 27.71 -10.47
N ARG A 465 30.58 28.89 -10.91
CA ARG A 465 31.41 29.83 -11.70
C ARG A 465 32.17 30.84 -10.87
N VAL A 466 31.90 30.95 -9.57
CA VAL A 466 32.65 31.85 -8.66
C VAL A 466 33.80 31.12 -7.97
N LEU A 467 33.78 29.77 -7.92
CA LEU A 467 34.86 28.95 -7.36
C LEU A 467 35.91 28.48 -8.39
N THR A 468 35.84 28.92 -9.65
CA THR A 468 36.78 28.54 -10.72
C THR A 468 37.69 29.68 -11.20
N ASN A 469 37.82 30.75 -10.41
CA ASN A 469 38.93 31.71 -10.55
C ASN A 469 39.95 31.50 -9.44
N VAL A 470 40.69 30.40 -9.54
CA VAL A 470 42.09 30.27 -9.11
C VAL A 470 42.93 30.04 -10.36
#